data_AF-L1JL02-F1
#
_entry.id   AF-L1JL02-F1
#
_cell.length_a   1.000
_cell.length_b   1.000
_cell.length_c   1.000
_cell.angle_alpha   90.00
_cell.angle_beta   90.00
_cell.angle_gamma   90.00
#
_symmetry.space_group_name_H-M   'P 1'
#
loop_
_entity.id
_entity.type
_entity.pdbx_description
1 polymer ?
#
loop_
_entity_poly.entity_id
_entity_poly.type
_entity_poly.pdbx_seq_one_letter_code
_entity_poly.pdbx_strand_id
1 'polypeptide(L)'
;MAAEEQKDDFKMEDLTDVNKTMSLVVKYLSFVENMSPFKLGQIAEMITKINKDAGEAVAPYFAGGQVVFLLLFVAYFVVSVVALAVDADAMSCPCASESWIWLYALLVISIITFLGFIIFVVQWVLNLINVQIPDSALSLPSPLAMTTFAVLGIILWAGMSEKCDDFYASNHGMLLTVFHIMVIVMSIASVVGLSTFVGQIITDISSYWNQFSSQYLPIGEKKDEDKA
;
A
#
# COMPACT_ATOMS: atom_id res chain seq x y z
N MET A 1 33.15 18.41 -16.20
CA MET A 1 34.20 17.36 -16.28
C MET A 1 34.32 16.78 -14.87
N ALA A 2 34.07 15.52 -14.57
CA ALA A 2 33.53 14.38 -15.32
C ALA A 2 32.70 13.59 -14.28
N ALA A 3 31.46 13.26 -14.60
CA ALA A 3 30.70 12.28 -13.83
C ALA A 3 30.97 10.95 -14.53
N GLU A 4 31.77 10.08 -13.91
CA GLU A 4 31.95 8.72 -14.38
C GLU A 4 30.60 8.00 -14.26
N GLU A 5 30.01 7.71 -15.42
CA GLU A 5 28.95 6.73 -15.55
C GLU A 5 29.47 5.39 -15.01
N GLN A 6 28.96 4.98 -13.86
CA GLN A 6 29.14 3.62 -13.37
C GLN A 6 28.27 2.70 -14.26
N LYS A 7 28.83 2.31 -15.42
CA LYS A 7 28.33 1.22 -16.25
C LYS A 7 28.56 -0.09 -15.50
N ASP A 8 27.59 -0.52 -14.73
CA ASP A 8 27.50 -1.92 -14.32
C ASP A 8 27.12 -2.74 -15.54
N ASP A 9 28.12 -3.41 -16.11
CA ASP A 9 27.97 -4.39 -17.20
C ASP A 9 27.04 -5.52 -16.75
N PHE A 10 25.80 -5.47 -17.23
CA PHE A 10 24.75 -6.45 -17.01
C PHE A 10 25.14 -7.79 -17.64
N LYS A 11 25.54 -8.77 -16.81
CA LYS A 11 25.78 -10.15 -17.23
C LYS A 11 24.55 -11.00 -16.93
N MET A 12 24.05 -11.73 -17.93
CA MET A 12 22.92 -12.66 -17.80
C MET A 12 23.11 -13.77 -16.75
N GLU A 13 24.34 -14.00 -16.27
CA GLU A 13 24.64 -14.93 -15.17
C GLU A 13 24.11 -14.48 -13.79
N ASP A 14 23.69 -13.23 -13.61
CA ASP A 14 23.16 -12.72 -12.34
C ASP A 14 21.66 -13.05 -12.10
N LEU A 15 21.00 -13.70 -13.07
CA LEU A 15 19.58 -14.13 -13.00
C LEU A 15 19.37 -15.47 -12.28
N THR A 16 20.43 -16.24 -12.01
CA THR A 16 20.33 -17.53 -11.31
C THR A 16 20.35 -17.40 -9.78
N ASP A 17 20.72 -16.23 -9.26
CA ASP A 17 20.72 -15.96 -7.83
C ASP A 17 19.38 -15.32 -7.43
N VAL A 18 18.42 -16.19 -7.08
CA VAL A 18 17.03 -15.82 -6.77
C VAL A 18 16.97 -14.73 -5.70
N ASN A 19 17.92 -14.73 -4.75
CA ASN A 19 17.98 -13.74 -3.67
C ASN A 19 18.40 -12.34 -4.14
N LYS A 20 19.35 -12.24 -5.08
CA LYS A 20 19.74 -10.95 -5.68
C LYS A 20 18.67 -10.42 -6.63
N THR A 21 18.08 -11.31 -7.44
CA THR A 21 17.00 -10.92 -8.36
C THR A 21 15.79 -10.45 -7.56
N MET A 22 15.44 -11.14 -6.47
CA MET A 22 14.36 -10.70 -5.58
C MET A 22 14.68 -9.39 -4.85
N SER A 23 15.92 -9.13 -4.39
CA SER A 23 16.24 -7.87 -3.72
C SER A 23 16.20 -6.67 -4.68
N LEU A 24 16.62 -6.85 -5.93
CA LEU A 24 16.53 -5.84 -6.98
C LEU A 24 15.08 -5.58 -7.39
N VAL A 25 14.29 -6.65 -7.53
CA VAL A 25 12.86 -6.58 -7.81
C VAL A 25 12.13 -5.88 -6.66
N VAL A 26 12.38 -6.23 -5.40
CA VAL A 26 11.82 -5.55 -4.22
C VAL A 26 12.19 -4.06 -4.19
N LYS A 27 13.43 -3.70 -4.56
CA LYS A 27 13.86 -2.29 -4.62
C LYS A 27 13.09 -1.49 -5.67
N TYR A 28 12.91 -2.02 -6.88
CA TYR A 28 12.12 -1.35 -7.93
C TYR A 28 10.62 -1.38 -7.64
N LEU A 29 10.13 -2.44 -7.00
CA LEU A 29 8.73 -2.59 -6.60
C LEU A 29 8.37 -1.73 -5.40
N SER A 30 9.31 -1.29 -4.56
CA SER A 30 9.04 -0.39 -3.42
C SER A 30 8.36 0.92 -3.86
N PHE A 31 8.72 1.43 -5.04
CA PHE A 31 8.10 2.61 -5.63
C PHE A 31 6.63 2.36 -5.97
N VAL A 32 6.35 1.21 -6.59
CA VAL A 32 4.98 0.83 -6.98
C VAL A 32 4.16 0.43 -5.76
N GLU A 33 4.78 -0.18 -4.74
CA GLU A 33 4.15 -0.53 -3.46
C GLU A 33 3.66 0.71 -2.70
N ASN A 34 4.44 1.80 -2.70
CA ASN A 34 4.04 3.07 -2.11
C ASN A 34 2.82 3.72 -2.79
N MET A 35 2.61 3.44 -4.07
CA MET A 35 1.40 3.87 -4.80
C MET A 35 0.25 2.87 -4.65
N SER A 36 0.55 1.63 -4.32
CA SER A 36 -0.43 0.57 -4.24
C SER A 36 -1.20 0.64 -2.91
N PRO A 37 -2.48 0.22 -2.92
CA PRO A 37 -3.28 0.22 -1.71
C PRO A 37 -2.91 -0.90 -0.72
N PHE A 38 -2.05 -1.84 -1.11
CA PHE A 38 -1.62 -2.95 -0.25
C PHE A 38 -0.10 -2.94 -0.08
N LYS A 39 0.34 -2.72 1.16
CA LYS A 39 1.76 -2.68 1.51
C LYS A 39 2.23 -4.01 2.07
N LEU A 40 2.33 -5.02 1.20
CA LEU A 40 2.69 -6.40 1.58
C LEU A 40 4.11 -6.51 2.17
N GLY A 41 5.05 -5.67 1.75
CA GLY A 41 6.40 -5.58 2.31
C GLY A 41 6.38 -5.08 3.76
N GLN A 42 5.56 -4.07 4.06
CA GLN A 42 5.40 -3.58 5.44
C GLN A 42 4.79 -4.64 6.37
N ILE A 43 3.93 -5.51 5.85
CA ILE A 43 3.35 -6.64 6.62
C ILE A 43 4.42 -7.69 6.91
N ALA A 44 5.26 -8.04 5.94
CA ALA A 44 6.36 -8.99 6.14
C ALA A 44 7.39 -8.46 7.16
N GLU A 45 7.74 -7.17 7.09
CA GLU A 45 8.61 -6.52 8.07
C GLU A 45 8.01 -6.54 9.49
N MET A 46 6.70 -6.27 9.61
CA MET A 46 6.01 -6.37 10.89
C MET A 46 6.08 -7.79 11.46
N ILE A 47 5.75 -8.82 10.66
CA ILE A 47 5.77 -10.22 11.13
C ILE A 47 7.18 -10.58 11.59
N THR A 48 8.21 -10.13 10.86
CA THR A 48 9.61 -10.35 11.24
C THR A 48 9.97 -9.67 12.57
N LYS A 49 9.47 -8.45 12.81
CA LYS A 49 9.65 -7.75 14.10
C LYS A 49 8.95 -8.48 15.27
N ILE A 50 7.85 -9.19 15.01
CA ILE A 50 7.09 -9.94 16.03
C ILE A 50 7.70 -11.34 16.28
N ASN A 51 8.03 -12.06 15.20
CA ASN A 51 8.63 -13.39 15.23
C ASN A 51 9.52 -13.58 14.01
N LYS A 52 10.83 -13.65 14.26
CA LYS A 52 11.86 -13.75 13.22
C LYS A 52 11.72 -15.01 12.35
N ASP A 53 11.50 -16.16 12.98
CA ASP A 53 11.39 -17.45 12.27
C ASP A 53 10.13 -17.50 11.39
N ALA A 54 9.01 -16.96 11.90
CA ALA A 54 7.79 -16.84 11.12
C ALA A 54 7.94 -15.83 9.96
N GLY A 55 8.62 -14.70 10.21
CA GLY A 55 8.89 -13.67 9.21
C GLY A 55 9.75 -14.17 8.06
N GLU A 56 10.86 -14.84 8.36
CA GLU A 56 11.77 -15.41 7.36
C GLU A 56 11.09 -16.53 6.54
N ALA A 57 10.20 -17.31 7.15
CA ALA A 57 9.44 -18.36 6.45
C ALA A 57 8.39 -17.81 5.48
N VAL A 58 7.74 -16.67 5.80
CA VAL A 58 6.69 -16.08 4.94
C VAL A 58 7.22 -15.05 3.94
N ALA A 59 8.37 -14.44 4.21
CA ALA A 59 9.00 -13.42 3.36
C ALA A 59 9.04 -13.75 1.84
N PRO A 60 9.45 -14.95 1.38
CA PRO A 60 9.48 -15.24 -0.06
C PRO A 60 8.08 -15.33 -0.68
N TYR A 61 7.08 -15.80 0.06
CA TYR A 61 5.69 -15.85 -0.40
C TYR A 61 5.06 -14.45 -0.48
N PHE A 62 5.39 -13.58 0.48
CA PHE A 62 4.97 -12.18 0.47
C PHE A 62 5.61 -11.40 -0.67
N ALA A 63 6.91 -11.62 -0.94
CA ALA A 63 7.59 -11.01 -2.08
C ALA A 63 6.99 -11.47 -3.43
N GLY A 64 6.73 -12.77 -3.60
CA GLY A 64 6.07 -13.30 -4.78
C GLY A 64 4.65 -12.78 -4.95
N GLY A 65 3.87 -12.76 -3.86
CA GLY A 65 2.51 -12.21 -3.83
C GLY A 65 2.49 -10.71 -4.15
N GLN A 66 3.47 -9.96 -3.66
CA GLN A 66 3.64 -8.53 -3.95
C GLN A 66 3.87 -8.28 -5.44
N VAL A 67 4.70 -9.06 -6.11
CA VAL A 67 4.93 -8.92 -7.56
C VAL A 67 3.65 -9.14 -8.34
N VAL A 68 2.92 -10.23 -8.05
CA VAL A 68 1.65 -10.56 -8.72
C VAL A 68 0.62 -9.48 -8.46
N PHE A 69 0.49 -9.04 -7.21
CA PHE A 69 -0.43 -7.99 -6.82
C PHE A 69 -0.15 -6.67 -7.54
N LEU A 70 1.13 -6.27 -7.65
CA LEU A 70 1.52 -5.03 -8.31
C LEU A 70 1.25 -5.07 -9.81
N LEU A 71 1.45 -6.21 -10.48
CA LEU A 71 1.07 -6.37 -11.89
C LEU A 71 -0.44 -6.25 -12.09
N LEU A 72 -1.24 -6.87 -11.22
CA LEU A 72 -2.70 -6.75 -11.25
C LEU A 72 -3.14 -5.31 -10.97
N PHE A 73 -2.48 -4.63 -10.03
CA PHE A 73 -2.75 -3.23 -9.72
C PHE A 73 -2.46 -2.31 -10.90
N VAL A 74 -1.34 -2.50 -11.60
CA VAL A 74 -1.02 -1.73 -12.81
C VAL A 74 -2.04 -1.98 -13.91
N ALA A 75 -2.41 -3.24 -14.17
CA ALA A 75 -3.43 -3.58 -15.16
C ALA A 75 -4.78 -2.93 -14.81
N TYR A 76 -5.20 -3.04 -13.56
CA TYR A 76 -6.41 -2.39 -13.03
C TYR A 76 -6.36 -0.87 -13.15
N PHE A 77 -5.22 -0.25 -12.83
CA PHE A 77 -5.03 1.20 -12.93
C PHE A 77 -5.19 1.67 -14.38
N VAL A 78 -4.54 0.97 -15.33
CA VAL A 78 -4.66 1.29 -16.76
C VAL A 78 -6.10 1.14 -17.23
N VAL A 79 -6.78 0.04 -16.90
CA VAL A 79 -8.19 -0.16 -17.25
C VAL A 79 -9.08 0.93 -16.66
N SER A 80 -8.81 1.36 -15.43
CA SER A 80 -9.57 2.42 -14.75
C SER A 80 -9.40 3.78 -15.43
N VAL A 81 -8.18 4.13 -15.85
CA VAL A 81 -7.90 5.35 -16.61
C VAL A 81 -8.57 5.31 -17.98
N VAL A 82 -8.49 4.17 -18.68
CA VAL A 82 -9.16 3.97 -19.97
C VAL A 82 -10.67 4.07 -19.82
N ALA A 83 -11.25 3.51 -18.76
CA ALA A 83 -12.68 3.63 -18.46
C ALA A 83 -13.11 5.09 -18.28
N LEU A 84 -12.36 5.88 -17.53
CA LEU A 84 -12.65 7.32 -17.40
C LEU A 84 -12.50 8.08 -18.72
N ALA A 85 -11.53 7.70 -19.57
CA ALA A 85 -11.30 8.38 -20.84
C ALA A 85 -12.37 8.04 -21.90
N VAL A 86 -12.78 6.78 -21.97
CA VAL A 86 -13.77 6.29 -22.94
C VAL A 86 -15.19 6.65 -22.51
N ASP A 87 -15.50 6.57 -21.22
CA ASP A 87 -16.81 6.91 -20.65
C ASP A 87 -16.84 8.36 -20.13
N ALA A 88 -16.03 9.27 -20.68
CA ALA A 88 -15.99 10.68 -20.25
C ALA A 88 -17.36 11.37 -20.36
N ASP A 89 -18.18 10.97 -21.33
CA ASP A 89 -19.55 11.47 -21.53
C ASP A 89 -20.48 11.18 -20.35
N ALA A 90 -20.14 10.18 -19.51
CA ALA A 90 -20.84 9.88 -18.28
C ALA A 90 -20.85 11.06 -17.29
N MET A 91 -19.91 12.01 -17.39
CA MET A 91 -19.89 13.23 -16.60
C MET A 91 -21.09 14.15 -16.87
N SER A 92 -21.64 14.10 -18.09
CA SER A 92 -22.71 14.99 -18.55
C SER A 92 -24.09 14.32 -18.59
N CYS A 93 -24.19 13.06 -18.18
CA CYS A 93 -25.44 12.32 -18.26
C CYS A 93 -26.44 12.72 -17.15
N PRO A 94 -27.75 12.53 -17.34
CA PRO A 94 -28.76 12.87 -16.33
C PRO A 94 -28.57 12.13 -14.99
N CYS A 95 -27.98 10.94 -15.04
CA CYS A 95 -27.65 10.14 -13.86
C CYS A 95 -26.34 10.56 -13.17
N ALA A 96 -25.55 11.46 -13.76
CA ALA A 96 -24.27 11.90 -13.21
C ALA A 96 -24.43 12.61 -11.86
N SER A 97 -25.49 13.42 -11.72
CA SER A 97 -25.78 14.18 -10.49
C SER A 97 -26.36 13.34 -9.36
N GLU A 98 -26.85 12.13 -9.65
CA GLU A 98 -27.37 11.21 -8.61
C GLU A 98 -26.32 10.18 -8.20
N SER A 99 -25.61 9.60 -9.17
CA SER A 99 -24.71 8.47 -8.94
C SER A 99 -23.28 8.85 -8.59
N TRP A 100 -22.76 9.96 -9.13
CA TRP A 100 -21.39 10.46 -8.89
C TRP A 100 -20.27 9.42 -9.13
N ILE A 101 -20.57 8.35 -9.86
CA ILE A 101 -19.66 7.20 -10.07
C ILE A 101 -18.39 7.63 -10.81
N TRP A 102 -18.53 8.48 -11.82
CA TRP A 102 -17.39 9.03 -12.57
C TRP A 102 -16.46 9.85 -11.67
N LEU A 103 -17.03 10.67 -10.77
CA LEU A 103 -16.27 11.52 -9.86
C LEU A 103 -15.58 10.66 -8.81
N TYR A 104 -16.26 9.63 -8.29
CA TYR A 104 -15.68 8.66 -7.37
C TYR A 104 -14.47 7.97 -7.99
N ALA A 105 -14.61 7.46 -9.21
CA ALA A 105 -13.51 6.79 -9.91
C ALA A 105 -12.32 7.74 -10.14
N LEU A 106 -12.58 8.99 -10.52
CA LEU A 106 -11.55 10.02 -10.65
C LEU A 106 -10.86 10.31 -9.30
N LEU A 107 -11.61 10.46 -8.22
CA LEU A 107 -11.08 10.72 -6.88
C LEU A 107 -10.21 9.57 -6.38
N VAL A 108 -10.65 8.32 -6.53
CA VAL A 108 -9.87 7.14 -6.12
C VAL A 108 -8.55 7.08 -6.87
N ILE A 109 -8.56 7.23 -8.20
CA ILE A 109 -7.33 7.18 -9.01
C ILE A 109 -6.38 8.32 -8.62
N SER A 110 -6.89 9.56 -8.59
CA SER A 110 -6.07 10.72 -8.32
C SER A 110 -5.50 10.69 -6.90
N ILE A 111 -6.35 10.55 -5.88
CA ILE A 111 -5.93 10.69 -4.47
C ILE A 111 -5.03 9.54 -4.03
N ILE A 112 -5.31 8.29 -4.42
CA ILE A 112 -4.42 7.17 -4.07
C ILE A 112 -3.04 7.35 -4.70
N THR A 113 -2.98 7.79 -5.96
CA THR A 113 -1.70 8.07 -6.64
C THR A 113 -0.96 9.25 -6.00
N PHE A 114 -1.66 10.34 -5.67
CA PHE A 114 -1.08 11.50 -5.02
C PHE A 114 -0.59 11.21 -3.60
N LEU A 115 -1.29 10.38 -2.83
CA LEU A 115 -0.86 9.98 -1.49
C LEU A 115 0.47 9.21 -1.53
N GLY A 116 0.61 8.26 -2.46
CA GLY A 116 1.87 7.55 -2.67
C GLY A 116 3.03 8.49 -3.02
N PHE A 117 2.76 9.47 -3.89
CA PHE A 117 3.73 10.50 -4.25
C PHE A 117 4.12 11.38 -3.05
N ILE A 118 3.17 11.85 -2.25
CA ILE A 118 3.45 12.68 -1.07
C ILE A 118 4.29 11.89 -0.05
N ILE A 119 3.93 10.64 0.24
CA ILE A 119 4.69 9.80 1.18
C ILE A 119 6.13 9.61 0.68
N PHE A 120 6.30 9.36 -0.62
CA PHE A 120 7.63 9.24 -1.23
C PHE A 120 8.46 10.52 -1.07
N VAL A 121 7.88 11.69 -1.38
CA VAL A 121 8.57 12.98 -1.23
C VAL A 121 8.94 13.24 0.23
N VAL A 122 8.02 12.95 1.17
CA VAL A 122 8.28 13.10 2.61
C VAL A 122 9.43 12.20 3.05
N GLN A 123 9.42 10.92 2.68
CA GLN A 123 10.52 9.98 3.00
C GLN A 123 11.85 10.44 2.41
N TRP A 124 11.84 10.91 1.15
CA TRP A 124 13.03 11.44 0.49
C TRP A 124 13.61 12.65 1.24
N VAL A 125 12.77 13.62 1.63
CA VAL A 125 13.20 14.79 2.40
C VAL A 125 13.74 14.39 3.78
N LEU A 126 13.05 13.50 4.50
CA LEU A 126 13.48 13.02 5.83
C LEU A 126 14.85 12.35 5.79
N ASN A 127 15.11 11.55 4.74
CA ASN A 127 16.40 10.92 4.53
C ASN A 127 17.51 11.93 4.24
N LEU A 128 17.22 13.04 3.55
CA LEU A 128 18.21 14.10 3.31
C LEU A 128 18.58 14.86 4.58
N ILE A 129 17.66 15.03 5.51
CA ILE A 129 17.89 15.76 6.78
C ILE A 129 18.21 14.82 7.95
N ASN A 130 18.31 13.51 7.71
CA ASN A 130 18.65 12.47 8.68
C ASN A 130 17.73 12.42 9.92
N VAL A 131 16.43 12.71 9.72
CA VAL A 131 15.41 12.65 10.76
C VAL A 131 14.62 11.35 10.62
N GLN A 132 14.59 10.54 11.68
CA GLN A 132 13.77 9.33 11.75
C GLN A 132 12.43 9.64 12.42
N ILE A 133 11.34 9.43 11.68
CA ILE A 133 9.97 9.48 12.19
C ILE A 133 9.48 8.03 12.32
N PRO A 134 8.74 7.68 13.39
CA PRO A 134 8.17 6.34 13.52
C PRO A 134 7.33 5.97 12.29
N ASP A 135 7.51 4.74 11.79
CA ASP A 135 6.86 4.23 10.58
C ASP A 135 5.33 4.32 10.67
N SER A 136 4.76 4.19 11.88
CA SER A 136 3.33 4.33 12.16
C SER A 136 2.78 5.73 11.83
N ALA A 137 3.56 6.80 11.98
CA ALA A 137 3.11 8.15 11.68
C ALA A 137 2.96 8.39 10.17
N LEU A 138 3.80 7.74 9.37
CA LEU A 138 3.74 7.82 7.90
C LEU A 138 2.75 6.82 7.29
N SER A 139 2.33 5.80 8.04
CA SER A 139 1.41 4.78 7.54
C SER A 139 -0.06 5.16 7.68
N LEU A 140 -0.48 5.92 8.70
CA LEU A 140 -1.89 6.28 8.97
C LEU A 140 -2.66 6.96 7.82
N PRO A 141 -2.09 7.91 7.05
CA PRO A 141 -2.86 8.63 6.02
C PRO A 141 -3.46 7.72 4.95
N SER A 142 -2.78 6.61 4.67
CA SER A 142 -3.14 5.68 3.60
C SER A 142 -4.36 4.80 3.95
N PRO A 143 -4.41 4.06 5.08
CA PRO A 143 -5.60 3.36 5.54
C PRO A 143 -6.80 4.28 5.78
N LEU A 144 -6.57 5.51 6.28
CA LEU A 144 -7.64 6.47 6.49
C LEU A 144 -8.31 6.84 5.16
N ALA A 145 -7.52 7.20 4.16
CA ALA A 145 -8.03 7.52 2.82
C ALA A 145 -8.79 6.35 2.20
N MET A 146 -8.24 5.13 2.27
CA MET A 146 -8.91 3.92 1.77
C MET A 146 -10.25 3.68 2.46
N THR A 147 -10.32 3.89 3.77
CA THR A 147 -11.55 3.74 4.55
C THR A 147 -12.59 4.77 4.13
N THR A 148 -12.19 6.03 3.94
CA THR A 148 -13.08 7.08 3.44
C THR A 148 -13.62 6.74 2.06
N PHE A 149 -12.78 6.28 1.13
CA PHE A 149 -13.23 5.87 -0.20
C PHE A 149 -14.08 4.62 -0.19
N ALA A 150 -13.80 3.64 0.68
CA ALA A 150 -14.65 2.46 0.82
C ALA A 150 -16.07 2.84 1.26
N VAL A 151 -16.18 3.65 2.32
CA VAL A 151 -17.48 4.11 2.84
C VAL A 151 -18.22 4.95 1.80
N LEU A 152 -17.54 5.92 1.18
CA LEU A 152 -18.14 6.74 0.13
C LEU A 152 -18.63 5.88 -1.04
N GLY A 153 -17.83 4.92 -1.47
CA GLY A 153 -18.16 4.02 -2.57
C GLY A 153 -19.38 3.15 -2.28
N ILE A 154 -19.45 2.58 -1.07
CA ILE A 154 -20.61 1.79 -0.63
C ILE A 154 -21.88 2.65 -0.58
N ILE A 155 -21.79 3.88 -0.09
CA ILE A 155 -22.95 4.79 -0.04
C ILE A 155 -23.43 5.14 -1.44
N LEU A 156 -22.52 5.43 -2.37
CA LEU A 156 -22.87 5.73 -3.76
C LEU A 156 -23.47 4.51 -4.47
N TRP A 157 -22.92 3.32 -4.22
CA TRP A 157 -23.45 2.08 -4.78
C TRP A 157 -24.84 1.78 -4.23
N ALA A 158 -25.02 1.81 -2.90
CA ALA A 158 -26.31 1.52 -2.27
C ALA A 158 -27.37 2.60 -2.52
N GLY A 159 -26.95 3.85 -2.76
CA GLY A 159 -27.83 4.98 -3.05
C GLY A 159 -28.23 5.12 -4.52
N MET A 160 -27.66 4.31 -5.42
CA MET A 160 -27.98 4.36 -6.83
C MET A 160 -29.36 3.78 -7.12
N SER A 161 -30.18 4.52 -7.86
CA SER A 161 -31.49 4.05 -8.30
C SER A 161 -31.35 2.99 -9.41
N GLU A 162 -32.26 2.02 -9.45
CA GLU A 162 -32.27 0.96 -10.49
C GLU A 162 -32.25 1.54 -11.91
N LYS A 163 -32.95 2.66 -12.14
CA LYS A 163 -32.98 3.35 -13.44
C LYS A 163 -31.61 3.86 -13.87
N CYS A 164 -30.81 4.37 -12.93
CA CYS A 164 -29.48 4.83 -13.23
C CYS A 164 -28.50 3.66 -13.38
N ASP A 165 -28.63 2.61 -12.57
CA ASP A 165 -27.85 1.38 -12.73
C ASP A 165 -28.04 0.76 -14.12
N ASP A 166 -29.28 0.60 -14.57
CA ASP A 166 -29.62 0.08 -15.91
C ASP A 166 -29.08 0.99 -17.03
N PHE A 167 -29.12 2.31 -16.84
CA PHE A 167 -28.58 3.27 -17.80
C PHE A 167 -27.06 3.14 -17.93
N TYR A 168 -26.34 3.04 -16.81
CA TYR A 168 -24.90 2.84 -16.80
C TYR A 168 -24.52 1.48 -17.37
N ALA A 169 -25.24 0.41 -17.02
CA ALA A 169 -24.99 -0.92 -17.57
C ALA A 169 -25.12 -0.95 -19.10
N SER A 170 -26.06 -0.18 -19.65
CA SER A 170 -26.34 -0.15 -21.08
C SER A 170 -25.42 0.77 -21.89
N ASN A 171 -24.97 1.88 -21.32
CA ASN A 171 -24.23 2.93 -22.05
C ASN A 171 -22.78 3.12 -21.61
N HIS A 172 -22.46 2.80 -20.34
CA HIS A 172 -21.18 3.07 -19.68
C HIS A 172 -20.77 1.89 -18.78
N GLY A 173 -20.96 0.66 -19.28
CA GLY A 173 -20.81 -0.56 -18.48
C GLY A 173 -19.38 -0.80 -17.99
N MET A 174 -18.38 -0.27 -18.71
CA MET A 174 -16.98 -0.35 -18.30
C MET A 174 -16.71 0.51 -17.07
N LEU A 175 -17.17 1.76 -17.06
CA LEU A 175 -17.10 2.63 -15.88
C LEU A 175 -17.84 2.05 -14.67
N LEU A 176 -19.05 1.49 -14.87
CA LEU A 176 -19.82 0.86 -13.79
C LEU A 176 -19.09 -0.35 -13.19
N THR A 177 -18.49 -1.18 -14.05
CA THR A 177 -17.72 -2.35 -13.60
C THR A 177 -16.48 -1.93 -12.82
N VAL A 178 -15.73 -0.94 -13.33
CA VAL A 178 -14.56 -0.38 -12.66
C VAL A 178 -14.94 0.21 -11.30
N PHE A 179 -16.07 0.90 -11.21
CA PHE A 179 -16.60 1.42 -9.95
C PHE A 179 -16.85 0.31 -8.92
N HIS A 180 -17.58 -0.75 -9.26
CA HIS A 180 -17.81 -1.84 -8.31
C HIS A 180 -16.50 -2.49 -7.85
N ILE A 181 -15.55 -2.69 -8.77
CA ILE A 181 -14.22 -3.22 -8.42
C ILE A 181 -13.48 -2.25 -7.49
N MET A 182 -13.51 -0.94 -7.76
CA MET A 182 -12.91 0.09 -6.90
C MET A 182 -13.44 0.01 -5.48
N VAL A 183 -14.76 -0.05 -5.31
CA VAL A 183 -15.39 -0.10 -3.98
C VAL A 183 -14.93 -1.35 -3.21
N ILE A 184 -14.91 -2.51 -3.87
CA ILE A 184 -14.47 -3.78 -3.25
C ILE A 184 -12.99 -3.70 -2.86
N VAL A 185 -12.12 -3.28 -3.77
CA VAL A 185 -10.67 -3.19 -3.54
C VAL A 185 -10.37 -2.21 -2.41
N MET A 186 -10.99 -1.02 -2.39
CA MET A 186 -10.82 -0.04 -1.31
C MET A 186 -11.31 -0.58 0.04
N SER A 187 -12.39 -1.36 0.04
CA SER A 187 -12.91 -1.98 1.27
C SER A 187 -11.95 -3.01 1.86
N ILE A 188 -11.40 -3.89 1.02
CA ILE A 188 -10.40 -4.88 1.46
C ILE A 188 -9.11 -4.16 1.91
N ALA A 189 -8.66 -3.17 1.13
CA ALA A 189 -7.46 -2.40 1.43
C ALA A 189 -7.59 -1.60 2.75
N SER A 190 -8.77 -1.06 3.04
CA SER A 190 -9.07 -0.40 4.32
C SER A 190 -8.88 -1.36 5.50
N VAL A 191 -9.46 -2.57 5.44
CA VAL A 191 -9.34 -3.56 6.53
C VAL A 191 -7.88 -3.97 6.74
N VAL A 192 -7.18 -4.32 5.66
CA VAL A 192 -5.77 -4.74 5.72
C VAL A 192 -4.86 -3.59 6.17
N GLY A 193 -5.12 -2.37 5.69
CA GLY A 193 -4.38 -1.18 6.06
C GLY A 193 -4.54 -0.83 7.53
N LEU A 194 -5.76 -0.88 8.06
CA LEU A 194 -6.04 -0.63 9.48
C LEU A 194 -5.43 -1.70 10.38
N SER A 195 -5.52 -2.98 10.01
CA SER A 195 -4.87 -4.05 10.79
C SER A 195 -3.35 -3.90 10.83
N THR A 196 -2.75 -3.50 9.70
CA THR A 196 -1.30 -3.24 9.62
C THR A 196 -0.92 -2.02 10.44
N PHE A 197 -1.72 -0.96 10.43
CA PHE A 197 -1.47 0.21 11.27
C PHE A 197 -1.54 -0.12 12.77
N VAL A 198 -2.55 -0.88 13.21
CA VAL A 198 -2.68 -1.32 14.61
C VAL A 198 -1.49 -2.17 15.03
N GLY A 199 -1.05 -3.12 14.19
CA GLY A 199 0.12 -3.92 14.51
C GLY A 199 1.40 -3.08 14.61
N GLN A 200 1.57 -2.04 13.78
CA GLN A 200 2.73 -1.15 13.83
C GLN A 200 2.75 -0.35 15.14
N ILE A 201 1.59 0.15 15.58
CA ILE A 201 1.46 0.79 16.90
C ILE A 201 1.88 -0.17 18.01
N ILE A 202 1.44 -1.43 17.98
CA ILE A 202 1.78 -2.41 19.02
C ILE A 202 3.29 -2.65 19.06
N THR A 203 3.94 -2.77 17.89
CA THR A 203 5.41 -2.93 17.83
C THR A 203 6.15 -1.69 18.32
N ASP A 204 5.65 -0.50 18.00
CA ASP A 204 6.25 0.77 18.44
C ASP A 204 6.14 0.89 19.96
N ILE A 205 4.96 0.67 20.54
CA ILE A 205 4.74 0.68 22.00
C ILE A 205 5.63 -0.37 22.69
N SER A 206 5.71 -1.59 22.15
CA SER A 206 6.56 -2.64 22.71
C SER A 206 8.04 -2.25 22.69
N SER A 207 8.52 -1.66 21.61
CA SER A 207 9.92 -1.22 21.51
C SER A 207 10.24 -0.09 22.49
N TYR A 208 9.35 0.91 22.63
CA TYR A 208 9.47 1.96 23.65
C TYR A 208 9.49 1.39 25.06
N TRP A 209 8.62 0.41 25.36
CA TRP A 209 8.58 -0.23 26.68
C TRP A 209 9.85 -1.03 26.99
N ASN A 210 10.38 -1.77 26.01
CA ASN A 210 11.64 -2.51 26.16
C ASN A 210 12.83 -1.56 26.39
N GLN A 211 12.85 -0.43 25.68
CA GLN A 211 13.89 0.59 25.86
C GLN A 211 13.78 1.24 27.25
N PHE A 212 12.57 1.62 27.67
CA PHE A 212 12.31 2.19 28.99
C PHE A 212 12.66 1.22 30.13
N SER A 213 12.23 -0.04 30.02
CA SER A 213 12.56 -1.07 31.02
C SER A 213 14.07 -1.30 31.11
N SER A 214 14.78 -1.41 29.98
CA SER A 214 16.24 -1.57 29.98
C SER A 214 16.99 -0.42 30.64
N GLN A 215 16.45 0.80 30.57
CA GLN A 215 17.10 2.02 31.05
C GLN A 215 16.77 2.36 32.52
N TYR A 216 15.56 2.04 33.00
CA TYR A 216 15.07 2.46 34.32
C TYR A 216 14.77 1.31 35.29
N LEU A 217 14.65 0.10 34.77
CA LEU A 217 14.55 -1.13 35.55
C LEU A 217 15.59 -2.11 34.99
N PRO A 218 16.89 -1.92 35.26
CA PRO A 218 17.82 -3.02 35.13
C PRO A 218 17.35 -4.04 36.17
N ILE A 219 16.47 -4.96 35.75
CA ILE A 219 16.23 -6.19 36.49
C ILE A 219 17.61 -6.82 36.49
N GLY A 220 18.30 -6.65 37.63
CA GLY A 220 19.63 -7.18 37.79
C GLY A 220 19.58 -8.63 37.37
N GLU A 221 20.35 -8.99 36.34
CA GLU A 221 20.82 -10.36 36.23
C GLU A 221 21.59 -10.63 37.53
N LYS A 222 20.89 -11.10 38.56
CA LYS A 222 21.51 -11.94 39.56
C LYS A 222 21.88 -13.22 38.84
N LYS A 223 23.08 -13.24 38.28
CA LYS A 223 23.89 -14.46 38.19
C LYS A 223 24.98 -14.37 39.26
N ASP A 224 24.51 -14.44 40.49
CA ASP A 224 25.27 -14.83 41.68
C ASP A 224 24.41 -15.97 42.26
N GLU A 225 24.83 -17.22 42.40
CA GLU A 225 26.15 -17.74 42.77
C GLU A 225 26.28 -19.22 42.34
N ASP A 226 27.51 -19.58 41.97
CA ASP A 226 28.24 -20.80 42.37
C ASP A 226 27.47 -22.10 42.64
N LYS A 227 27.77 -23.13 41.84
CA LYS A 227 28.19 -24.43 42.39
C LYS A 227 29.25 -25.10 41.51
N ALA A 228 30.47 -25.09 42.06
CA ALA A 228 31.48 -26.16 42.08
C ALA A 228 32.03 -26.71 40.75
#